data_AF-A0A3D4XTF6-F1
#
_entry.id   AF-A0A3D4XTF6-F1
#
_cell.length_a   1.000
_cell.length_b   1.000
_cell.length_c   1.000
_cell.angle_alpha   90.00
_cell.angle_beta   90.00
_cell.angle_gamma   90.00
#
_symmetry.space_group_name_H-M   'P 1'
#
loop_
_entity.id
_entity.type
_entity.pdbx_description
1 polymer ?
#
loop_
_entity_poly.entity_id
_entity_poly.type
_entity_poly.pdbx_seq_one_letter_code
_entity_poly.pdbx_strand_id
1 'polypeptide(L)'
;MALIINTNLGSINGQRNLNGSSQALSTAMTRLSSGVRVNNAKDDAAGLAIADRMTSQVRGMTVAVRNANDGISLTQTAEGALGSLTDTLQRMRDLAVQSSSNASVSASDRAKMDTEFKALNDELLRVIQNSEFNGKKILNGDLAGGLNIQVGATTDTNSRISVAVSNMGQLLAPVTKTTLSPASQAIDSTLAATIAANANEAASNADLRAAAEAAKLANAAIVAAKKAAESPTDMALAKSASAANAKAAAAIALSSGVTQLATVANKAKTLVSQAFTDTVAAGDAANQSTALSVSATDAVIQARGTTDTAQASSLMITANQLAEAAKTNINAASQNVYADMMNKLTGDAIDLPASAKNADGTLSVS
;
A
#
# COMPACT_ATOMS: atom_id res chain seq x y z
N MET A 1 27.00 104.74 -46.63
CA MET A 1 27.68 103.44 -46.83
C MET A 1 29.15 103.62 -46.51
N ALA A 2 29.65 102.98 -45.45
CA ALA A 2 31.07 103.01 -45.15
C ALA A 2 31.80 102.05 -46.12
N LEU A 3 32.69 102.56 -46.97
CA LEU A 3 33.60 101.74 -47.77
C LEU A 3 34.74 101.29 -46.85
N ILE A 4 34.68 100.04 -46.39
CA ILE A 4 35.74 99.42 -45.59
C ILE A 4 36.52 98.48 -46.53
N ILE A 5 37.77 98.82 -46.84
CA ILE A 5 38.59 98.11 -47.84
C ILE A 5 39.22 96.82 -47.27
N ASN A 6 39.61 96.83 -45.99
CA ASN A 6 40.25 95.66 -45.34
C ASN A 6 39.27 94.54 -44.96
N THR A 7 37.95 94.79 -44.94
CA THR A 7 36.95 93.78 -44.59
C THR A 7 35.79 93.86 -45.58
N ASN A 8 35.87 93.07 -46.65
CA ASN A 8 34.84 93.02 -47.68
C ASN A 8 33.63 92.21 -47.20
N LEU A 9 32.61 92.92 -46.73
CA LEU A 9 31.37 92.32 -46.22
C LEU A 9 30.59 91.54 -47.29
N GLY A 10 30.66 91.94 -48.57
CA GLY A 10 30.02 91.23 -49.68
C GLY A 10 30.65 89.86 -49.92
N SER A 11 31.98 89.78 -49.90
CA SER A 11 32.74 88.52 -50.03
C SER A 11 32.50 87.60 -48.83
N ILE A 12 32.52 88.14 -47.60
CA ILE A 12 32.24 87.37 -46.37
C ILE A 12 30.82 86.80 -46.38
N ASN A 13 29.83 87.58 -46.84
CA ASN A 13 28.46 87.08 -46.99
C ASN A 13 28.35 86.00 -48.09
N GLY A 14 29.05 86.16 -49.21
CA GLY A 14 29.14 85.13 -50.26
C GLY A 14 29.73 83.81 -49.74
N GLN A 15 30.83 83.87 -48.99
CA GLN A 15 31.47 82.71 -48.36
C GLN A 15 30.57 82.05 -47.30
N ARG A 16 29.83 82.84 -46.48
CA ARG A 16 28.85 82.30 -45.52
C ARG A 16 27.73 81.52 -46.21
N ASN A 17 27.16 82.07 -47.29
CA ASN A 17 26.12 81.40 -48.05
C ASN A 17 26.63 80.11 -48.73
N LEU A 18 27.84 80.15 -49.32
CA LEU A 18 28.47 78.96 -49.91
C LEU A 18 28.70 77.86 -48.86
N ASN A 19 29.20 78.21 -47.68
CA ASN A 19 29.35 77.26 -46.57
C ASN A 19 27.99 76.65 -46.14
N GLY A 20 26.92 77.45 -46.14
CA GLY A 20 25.57 76.95 -45.88
C GLY A 20 25.10 75.94 -46.95
N SER A 21 25.29 76.26 -48.24
CA SER A 21 24.94 75.35 -49.35
C SER A 21 25.77 74.07 -49.35
N SER A 22 27.07 74.15 -49.07
CA SER A 22 27.95 72.97 -48.97
C SER A 22 27.55 72.06 -47.82
N GLN A 23 27.16 72.61 -46.66
CA GLN A 23 26.64 71.82 -45.53
C GLN A 23 25.32 71.14 -45.88
N ALA A 24 24.38 71.85 -46.51
CA ALA A 24 23.10 71.27 -46.94
C ALA A 24 23.29 70.12 -47.95
N LEU A 25 24.21 70.27 -48.92
CA LEU A 25 24.55 69.22 -49.87
C LEU A 25 25.18 68.00 -49.18
N SER A 26 26.10 68.21 -48.24
CA SER A 26 26.70 67.12 -47.47
C SER A 26 25.64 66.30 -46.71
N THR A 27 24.67 66.98 -46.08
CA THR A 27 23.56 66.31 -45.39
C THR A 27 22.67 65.55 -46.37
N ALA A 28 22.34 66.14 -47.53
CA ALA A 28 21.54 65.47 -48.56
C ALA A 28 22.22 64.20 -49.10
N MET A 29 23.53 64.26 -49.36
CA MET A 29 24.32 63.11 -49.79
C MET A 29 24.38 62.01 -48.72
N THR A 30 24.50 62.38 -47.44
CA THR A 30 24.50 61.41 -46.33
C THR A 30 23.13 60.72 -46.20
N ARG A 31 22.03 61.45 -46.33
CA ARG A 31 20.66 60.90 -46.35
C ARG A 31 20.41 60.00 -47.57
N LEU A 32 20.92 60.39 -48.74
CA LEU A 32 20.80 59.58 -49.95
C LEU A 32 21.59 58.28 -49.82
N SER A 33 22.80 58.33 -49.27
CA SER A 33 23.65 57.15 -49.08
C SER A 33 23.10 56.19 -48.02
N SER A 34 22.49 56.69 -46.95
CA SER A 34 21.93 55.84 -45.89
C SER A 34 20.49 55.42 -46.16
N GLY A 35 19.79 56.11 -47.07
CA GLY A 35 18.36 55.89 -47.35
C GLY A 35 17.42 56.33 -46.22
N VAL A 36 17.94 56.96 -45.16
CA VAL A 36 17.14 57.42 -44.01
C VAL A 36 17.23 58.94 -43.83
N ARG A 37 16.10 59.55 -43.46
CA ARG A 37 15.96 61.00 -43.33
C ARG A 37 16.68 61.57 -42.09
N VAL A 38 16.78 60.80 -41.01
CA VAL A 38 17.41 61.22 -39.75
C VAL A 38 18.59 60.29 -39.52
N ASN A 39 19.82 60.81 -39.65
CA ASN A 39 21.05 60.04 -39.43
C ASN A 39 21.68 60.33 -38.08
N ASN A 40 21.54 61.57 -37.57
CA ASN A 40 22.13 61.99 -36.31
C ASN A 40 21.10 62.67 -35.39
N ALA A 41 21.35 62.63 -34.08
CA ALA A 41 20.51 63.30 -33.07
C ALA A 41 20.45 64.83 -33.25
N LYS A 42 21.39 65.43 -33.99
CA LYS A 42 21.39 66.85 -34.35
C LYS A 42 20.32 67.21 -35.39
N ASP A 43 19.91 66.26 -36.22
CA ASP A 43 18.96 66.50 -37.31
C ASP A 43 17.50 66.49 -36.80
N ASP A 44 17.18 65.56 -35.90
CA ASP A 44 15.88 65.45 -35.21
C ASP A 44 16.01 64.52 -34.00
N ALA A 45 16.24 65.09 -32.81
CA ALA A 45 16.43 64.30 -31.59
C ALA A 45 15.16 63.52 -31.19
N ALA A 46 13.97 64.10 -31.42
CA ALA A 46 12.70 63.46 -31.07
C ALA A 46 12.36 62.33 -32.06
N GLY A 47 12.55 62.57 -33.35
CA GLY A 47 12.36 61.58 -34.41
C GLY A 47 13.30 60.39 -34.28
N LEU A 48 14.58 60.63 -33.94
CA LEU A 48 15.54 59.56 -33.68
C LEU A 48 15.16 58.74 -32.44
N ALA A 49 14.77 59.39 -31.34
CA ALA A 49 14.35 58.67 -30.13
C ALA A 49 13.11 57.78 -30.33
N ILE A 50 12.15 58.25 -31.13
CA ILE A 50 10.97 57.43 -31.52
C ILE A 50 11.41 56.26 -32.40
N ALA A 51 12.27 56.51 -33.40
CA ALA A 51 12.75 55.48 -34.32
C ALA A 51 13.56 54.39 -33.58
N ASP A 52 14.41 54.75 -32.62
CA ASP A 52 15.15 53.81 -31.79
C ASP A 52 14.22 52.97 -30.90
N ARG A 53 13.21 53.60 -30.30
CA ARG A 53 12.19 52.89 -29.52
C ARG A 53 11.42 51.89 -30.40
N MET A 54 10.99 52.30 -31.59
CA MET A 54 10.30 51.41 -32.53
C MET A 54 11.22 50.28 -32.99
N THR A 55 12.49 50.57 -33.27
CA THR A 55 13.49 49.55 -33.64
C THR A 55 13.69 48.53 -32.52
N SER A 56 13.78 48.99 -31.26
CA SER A 56 13.84 48.10 -30.10
C SER A 56 12.59 47.24 -29.96
N GLN A 57 11.41 47.80 -30.20
CA GLN A 57 10.16 47.04 -30.19
C GLN A 57 10.10 45.99 -31.30
N VAL A 58 10.51 46.34 -32.52
CA VAL A 58 10.56 45.40 -33.65
C VAL A 58 11.51 44.24 -33.34
N ARG A 59 12.72 44.52 -32.86
CA ARG A 59 13.68 43.47 -32.46
C ARG A 59 13.14 42.61 -31.33
N GLY A 60 12.51 43.22 -30.33
CA GLY A 60 11.83 42.51 -29.24
C GLY A 60 10.73 41.58 -29.75
N MET A 61 9.92 42.05 -30.71
CA MET A 61 8.86 41.27 -31.32
C MET A 61 9.40 40.12 -32.17
N THR A 62 10.52 40.29 -32.88
CA THR A 62 11.18 39.20 -33.62
C THR A 62 11.61 38.06 -32.69
N VAL A 63 12.14 38.38 -31.50
CA VAL A 63 12.48 37.38 -30.48
C VAL A 63 11.21 36.74 -29.90
N ALA A 64 10.18 37.54 -29.64
CA ALA A 64 8.90 37.04 -29.17
C ALA A 64 8.26 36.02 -30.13
N VAL A 65 8.32 36.24 -31.44
CA VAL A 65 7.86 35.27 -32.45
C VAL A 65 8.63 33.95 -32.34
N ARG A 66 9.96 34.01 -32.13
CA ARG A 66 10.77 32.79 -31.93
C ARG A 66 10.35 32.05 -30.66
N ASN A 67 10.20 32.76 -29.54
CA ASN A 67 9.75 32.17 -28.28
C ASN A 67 8.34 31.55 -28.40
N ALA A 68 7.44 32.21 -29.16
CA ALA A 68 6.11 31.68 -29.42
C ALA A 68 6.16 30.37 -30.21
N ASN A 69 7.04 30.27 -31.22
CA ASN A 69 7.24 29.03 -31.97
C ASN A 69 7.81 27.91 -31.09
N ASP A 70 8.77 28.22 -30.19
CA ASP A 70 9.27 27.25 -29.20
C ASP A 70 8.14 26.78 -28.27
N GLY A 71 7.24 27.69 -27.90
CA GLY A 71 6.01 27.37 -27.16
C GLY A 71 5.08 26.42 -27.90
N ILE A 72 4.86 26.65 -29.19
CA ILE A 72 4.06 25.76 -30.06
C ILE A 72 4.70 24.37 -30.11
N SER A 73 6.01 24.27 -30.32
CA SER A 73 6.72 22.99 -30.35
C SER A 73 6.65 22.25 -29.02
N LEU A 74 6.75 22.98 -27.90
CA LEU A 74 6.56 22.42 -26.56
C LEU A 74 5.14 21.83 -26.42
N THR A 75 4.11 22.59 -26.77
CA THR A 75 2.71 22.12 -26.62
C THR A 75 2.39 20.97 -27.55
N GLN A 76 2.93 20.94 -28.77
CA GLN A 76 2.77 19.81 -29.69
C GLN A 76 3.45 18.54 -29.17
N THR A 77 4.63 18.66 -28.56
CA THR A 77 5.31 17.52 -27.92
C THR A 77 4.50 17.02 -26.73
N ALA A 78 3.95 17.94 -25.92
CA ALA A 78 3.06 17.60 -24.82
C ALA A 78 1.80 16.87 -25.31
N GLU A 79 1.16 17.38 -26.36
CA GLU A 79 -0.05 16.82 -26.96
C GLU A 79 0.20 15.41 -27.52
N GLY A 80 1.30 15.19 -28.24
CA GLY A 80 1.66 13.86 -28.74
C GLY A 80 1.88 12.84 -27.61
N ALA A 81 2.53 13.25 -26.52
CA ALA A 81 2.73 12.40 -25.36
C ALA A 81 1.40 12.09 -24.63
N LEU A 82 0.52 13.09 -24.48
CA LEU A 82 -0.82 12.90 -23.90
C LEU A 82 -1.72 12.00 -24.79
N GLY A 83 -1.58 12.07 -26.11
CA GLY A 83 -2.23 11.16 -27.05
C GLY A 83 -1.83 9.70 -26.78
N SER A 84 -0.52 9.44 -26.70
CA SER A 84 -0.01 8.10 -26.37
C SER A 84 -0.50 7.59 -25.00
N LEU A 85 -0.57 8.46 -23.99
CA LEU A 85 -1.15 8.12 -22.70
C LEU A 85 -2.64 7.75 -22.81
N THR A 86 -3.39 8.50 -23.61
CA THR A 86 -4.82 8.26 -23.83
C THR A 86 -5.06 6.90 -24.48
N ASP A 87 -4.31 6.56 -25.53
CA ASP A 87 -4.43 5.26 -26.21
C ASP A 87 -4.07 4.09 -25.28
N THR A 88 -3.01 4.25 -24.47
CA THR A 88 -2.59 3.25 -23.49
C THR A 88 -3.66 3.03 -22.42
N LEU A 89 -4.25 4.11 -21.90
CA LEU A 89 -5.34 4.04 -20.91
C LEU A 89 -6.61 3.42 -21.48
N GLN A 90 -6.95 3.70 -22.75
CA GLN A 90 -8.06 3.04 -23.42
C GLN A 90 -7.83 1.54 -23.53
N ARG A 91 -6.62 1.10 -23.91
CA ARG A 91 -6.28 -0.33 -23.94
C ARG A 91 -6.34 -0.98 -22.55
N MET A 92 -5.84 -0.30 -21.51
CA MET A 92 -5.95 -0.77 -20.12
C MET A 92 -7.41 -0.91 -19.68
N ARG A 93 -8.29 0.01 -20.10
CA ARG A 93 -9.73 -0.08 -19.86
C ARG A 93 -10.36 -1.27 -20.57
N ASP A 94 -10.00 -1.52 -21.83
CA ASP A 94 -10.51 -2.67 -22.58
C ASP A 94 -10.15 -3.99 -21.91
N LEU A 95 -8.88 -4.13 -21.46
CA LEU A 95 -8.44 -5.28 -20.68
C LEU A 95 -9.21 -5.43 -19.37
N ALA A 96 -9.46 -4.33 -18.65
CA ALA A 96 -10.24 -4.37 -17.42
C ALA A 96 -11.68 -4.85 -17.67
N VAL A 97 -12.37 -4.33 -18.69
CA VAL A 97 -13.72 -4.73 -19.06
C VAL A 97 -13.76 -6.20 -19.53
N GLN A 98 -12.80 -6.60 -20.36
CA GLN A 98 -12.71 -7.98 -20.84
C GLN A 98 -12.45 -8.95 -19.67
N SER A 99 -11.62 -8.56 -18.68
CA SER A 99 -11.32 -9.39 -17.51
C SER A 99 -12.51 -9.56 -16.56
N SER A 100 -13.47 -8.61 -16.57
CA SER A 100 -14.68 -8.64 -15.74
C SER A 100 -15.73 -9.63 -16.25
N SER A 101 -15.58 -10.17 -17.46
CA SER A 101 -16.53 -11.13 -18.03
C SER A 101 -16.34 -12.52 -17.42
N ASN A 102 -17.33 -12.98 -16.64
CA ASN A 102 -17.27 -14.26 -15.90
C ASN A 102 -17.62 -15.50 -16.74
N ALA A 103 -18.27 -15.36 -17.89
CA ALA A 103 -18.81 -16.51 -18.64
C ALA A 103 -17.82 -17.18 -19.61
N SER A 104 -16.77 -16.47 -20.07
CA SER A 104 -15.92 -16.92 -21.19
C SER A 104 -14.40 -16.80 -20.93
N VAL A 105 -13.97 -16.25 -19.80
CA VAL A 105 -12.55 -15.95 -19.53
C VAL A 105 -12.04 -16.83 -18.38
N SER A 106 -11.06 -17.70 -18.67
CA SER A 106 -10.46 -18.58 -17.66
C SER A 106 -9.54 -17.81 -16.70
N ALA A 107 -9.21 -18.40 -15.55
CA ALA A 107 -8.25 -17.81 -14.61
C ALA A 107 -6.84 -17.61 -15.24
N SER A 108 -6.43 -18.52 -16.14
CA SER A 108 -5.18 -18.40 -16.91
C SER A 108 -5.21 -17.20 -17.86
N ASP A 109 -6.34 -16.95 -18.51
CA ASP A 109 -6.48 -15.82 -19.44
C ASP A 109 -6.47 -14.49 -18.69
N ARG A 110 -7.12 -14.43 -17.51
CA ARG A 110 -7.02 -13.26 -16.62
C ARG A 110 -5.59 -12.97 -16.19
N ALA A 111 -4.79 -14.00 -15.91
CA ALA A 111 -3.37 -13.82 -15.55
C ALA A 111 -2.53 -13.24 -16.71
N LYS A 112 -2.81 -13.66 -17.96
CA LYS A 112 -2.16 -13.09 -19.15
C LYS A 112 -2.57 -11.64 -19.39
N MET A 113 -3.86 -11.33 -19.24
CA MET A 113 -4.38 -9.97 -19.34
C MET A 113 -3.81 -9.04 -18.25
N ASP A 114 -3.63 -9.55 -17.03
CA ASP A 114 -2.95 -8.82 -15.95
C ASP A 114 -1.48 -8.54 -16.27
N THR A 115 -0.80 -9.49 -16.92
CA THR A 115 0.59 -9.28 -17.40
C THR A 115 0.65 -8.19 -18.47
N GLU A 116 -0.29 -8.19 -19.42
CA GLU A 116 -0.40 -7.12 -20.42
C GLU A 116 -0.72 -5.77 -19.77
N PHE A 117 -1.64 -5.74 -18.81
CA PHE A 117 -2.00 -4.53 -18.07
C PHE A 117 -0.80 -3.95 -17.31
N LYS A 118 0.04 -4.79 -16.70
CA LYS A 118 1.29 -4.37 -16.04
C LYS A 118 2.30 -3.79 -17.03
N ALA A 119 2.48 -4.43 -18.18
CA ALA A 119 3.37 -3.92 -19.22
C ALA A 119 2.90 -2.55 -19.77
N LEU A 120 1.59 -2.36 -19.95
CA LEU A 120 1.01 -1.07 -20.33
C LEU A 120 1.20 -0.02 -19.24
N ASN A 121 1.12 -0.41 -17.97
CA ASN A 121 1.40 0.48 -16.85
C ASN A 121 2.86 0.95 -16.81
N ASP A 122 3.80 0.04 -17.05
CA ASP A 122 5.22 0.37 -17.14
C ASP A 122 5.50 1.31 -18.33
N GLU A 123 4.84 1.06 -19.46
CA GLU A 123 4.91 1.94 -20.64
C GLU A 123 4.34 3.33 -20.34
N LEU A 124 3.23 3.40 -19.62
CA LEU A 124 2.62 4.66 -19.19
C LEU A 124 3.57 5.47 -18.30
N LEU A 125 4.23 4.82 -17.33
CA LEU A 125 5.24 5.46 -16.49
C LEU A 125 6.47 5.91 -17.31
N ARG A 126 6.89 5.08 -18.28
CA ARG A 126 7.98 5.42 -19.20
C ARG A 126 7.66 6.68 -20.00
N VAL A 127 6.46 6.82 -20.56
CA VAL A 127 6.04 8.01 -21.32
C VAL A 127 6.03 9.24 -20.41
N ILE A 128 5.50 9.14 -19.19
CA ILE A 128 5.48 10.26 -18.23
C ILE A 128 6.90 10.72 -17.87
N GLN A 129 7.83 9.78 -17.64
CA GLN A 129 9.19 10.08 -17.20
C GLN A 129 10.11 10.53 -18.35
N ASN A 130 9.90 10.01 -19.56
CA ASN A 130 10.79 10.26 -20.70
C ASN A 130 10.32 11.40 -21.62
N SER A 131 9.07 11.85 -21.52
CA SER A 131 8.59 12.99 -22.30
C SER A 131 9.27 14.28 -21.88
N GLU A 132 10.17 14.77 -22.72
CA GLU A 132 10.99 15.95 -22.46
C GLU A 132 11.07 16.90 -23.66
N PHE A 133 11.21 18.19 -23.37
CA PHE A 133 11.50 19.21 -24.36
C PHE A 133 12.65 20.07 -23.84
N ASN A 134 13.73 20.15 -24.62
CA ASN A 134 14.93 20.92 -24.26
C ASN A 134 15.45 20.61 -22.83
N GLY A 135 15.44 19.32 -22.46
CA GLY A 135 15.89 18.81 -21.16
C GLY A 135 14.93 19.04 -19.98
N LYS A 136 13.73 19.60 -20.21
CA LYS A 136 12.69 19.74 -19.17
C LYS A 136 11.61 18.67 -19.32
N LYS A 137 11.22 18.02 -18.21
CA LYS A 137 10.19 16.98 -18.22
C LYS A 137 8.81 17.60 -18.31
N ILE A 138 8.04 17.25 -19.33
CA ILE A 138 6.76 17.91 -19.63
C ILE A 138 5.64 17.40 -18.72
N LEU A 139 5.59 16.08 -18.47
CA LEU A 139 4.47 15.40 -17.82
C LEU A 139 4.72 15.01 -16.35
N ASN A 140 5.97 15.14 -15.88
CA ASN A 140 6.39 14.73 -14.54
C ASN A 140 6.25 15.84 -13.48
N GLY A 141 5.52 16.91 -13.79
CA GLY A 141 5.20 17.99 -12.84
C GLY A 141 6.19 19.17 -12.81
N ASP A 142 7.30 19.14 -13.54
CA ASP A 142 8.22 20.30 -13.64
C ASP A 142 7.53 21.54 -14.22
N LEU A 143 6.48 21.36 -15.04
CA LEU A 143 5.68 22.42 -15.64
C LEU A 143 4.41 22.75 -14.85
N ALA A 144 4.19 22.15 -13.68
CA ALA A 144 2.98 22.39 -12.89
C ALA A 144 2.89 23.83 -12.33
N GLY A 145 4.04 24.49 -12.15
CA GLY A 145 4.12 25.90 -11.74
C GLY A 145 3.86 26.91 -12.86
N GLY A 146 3.62 26.45 -14.09
CA GLY A 146 3.43 27.29 -15.28
C GLY A 146 4.76 27.76 -15.88
N LEU A 147 4.95 27.48 -17.17
CA LEU A 147 6.05 28.04 -17.96
C LEU A 147 5.58 29.31 -18.64
N ASN A 148 6.20 30.43 -18.28
CA ASN A 148 5.90 31.73 -18.89
C ASN A 148 6.68 31.92 -20.19
N ILE A 149 5.96 32.03 -21.29
CA ILE A 149 6.51 32.32 -22.62
C ILE A 149 6.30 33.80 -22.91
N GLN A 150 7.39 34.52 -23.10
CA GLN A 150 7.38 35.94 -23.43
C GLN A 150 7.07 36.12 -24.92
N VAL A 151 5.89 36.69 -25.22
CA VAL A 151 5.35 36.88 -26.58
C VAL A 151 5.18 38.36 -26.98
N GLY A 152 5.62 39.30 -26.14
CA GLY A 152 5.67 40.73 -26.48
C GLY A 152 7.05 41.35 -26.28
N ALA A 153 7.22 42.56 -26.82
CA ALA A 153 8.48 43.30 -26.78
C ALA A 153 8.76 43.98 -25.42
N THR A 154 7.77 44.03 -24.52
CA THR A 154 7.83 44.65 -23.20
C THR A 154 7.80 43.59 -22.10
N THR A 155 8.41 43.86 -20.96
CA THR A 155 8.48 42.90 -19.83
C THR A 155 7.20 42.81 -19.00
N ASP A 156 6.10 43.35 -19.49
CA ASP A 156 4.82 43.34 -18.78
C ASP A 156 4.22 41.92 -18.69
N THR A 157 3.35 41.73 -17.71
CA THR A 157 2.64 40.47 -17.49
C THR A 157 1.63 40.15 -18.59
N ASN A 158 1.13 41.16 -19.31
CA ASN A 158 0.17 40.97 -20.40
C ASN A 158 0.82 40.40 -21.68
N SER A 159 2.15 40.51 -21.79
CA SER A 159 2.97 40.00 -22.89
C SER A 159 3.50 38.59 -22.63
N ARG A 160 2.89 37.86 -21.70
CA ARG A 160 3.30 36.50 -21.32
C ARG A 160 2.13 35.53 -21.45
N ILE A 161 2.41 34.37 -22.02
CA ILE A 161 1.50 33.23 -22.03
C ILE A 161 2.04 32.20 -21.04
N SER A 162 1.22 31.79 -20.07
CA SER A 162 1.57 30.71 -19.14
C SER A 162 1.03 29.39 -19.67
N VAL A 163 1.92 28.41 -19.83
CA VAL A 163 1.58 27.03 -20.17
C VAL A 163 1.83 26.17 -18.94
N ALA A 164 0.78 25.63 -18.35
CA ALA A 164 0.88 24.71 -17.23
C ALA A 164 0.44 23.31 -17.66
N VAL A 165 1.23 22.31 -17.31
CA VAL A 165 0.87 20.90 -17.48
C VAL A 165 0.87 20.26 -16.10
N SER A 166 -0.27 19.70 -15.72
CA SER A 166 -0.44 19.03 -14.43
C SER A 166 0.48 17.81 -14.31
N ASN A 167 0.87 17.45 -13.08
CA ASN A 167 1.68 16.26 -12.83
C ASN A 167 0.86 14.99 -13.11
N MET A 168 1.11 14.35 -14.26
CA MET A 168 0.42 13.13 -14.66
C MET A 168 0.83 11.93 -13.81
N GLY A 169 2.06 11.89 -13.30
CA GLY A 169 2.50 10.83 -12.39
C GLY A 169 1.70 10.79 -11.09
N GLN A 170 1.35 11.96 -10.52
CA GLN A 170 0.49 12.05 -9.35
C GLN A 170 -0.98 11.73 -9.67
N LEU A 171 -1.49 12.24 -10.80
CA LEU A 171 -2.87 12.00 -11.21
C LEU A 171 -3.15 10.52 -11.52
N LEU A 172 -2.17 9.82 -12.09
CA LEU A 172 -2.26 8.40 -12.43
C LEU A 172 -1.70 7.47 -11.35
N ALA A 173 -1.24 8.00 -10.21
CA ALA A 173 -0.82 7.20 -9.06
C ALA A 173 -1.89 6.16 -8.59
N PRO A 174 -3.21 6.44 -8.64
CA PRO A 174 -4.23 5.46 -8.31
C PRO A 174 -4.35 4.31 -9.32
N VAL A 175 -4.02 4.57 -10.59
CA VAL A 175 -4.08 3.59 -11.70
C VAL A 175 -2.78 2.77 -11.78
N THR A 176 -1.66 3.38 -11.43
CA THR A 176 -0.30 2.82 -11.58
C THR A 176 0.21 2.05 -10.37
N LYS A 177 -0.48 2.13 -9.22
CA LYS A 177 -0.10 1.35 -8.06
C LYS A 177 -0.30 -0.15 -8.33
N THR A 178 0.76 -0.90 -8.05
CA THR A 178 0.80 -2.37 -7.87
C THR A 178 -0.24 -2.91 -6.86
N THR A 179 -0.99 -2.04 -6.18
CA THR A 179 -2.01 -2.36 -5.18
C THR A 179 -3.35 -2.82 -5.75
N LEU A 180 -3.52 -2.90 -7.07
CA LEU A 180 -4.72 -3.50 -7.66
C LEU A 180 -4.74 -5.04 -7.55
N SER A 181 -3.64 -5.66 -7.10
CA SER A 181 -3.65 -7.06 -6.66
C SER A 181 -4.09 -7.14 -5.19
N PRO A 182 -5.14 -7.91 -4.85
CA PRO A 182 -5.49 -8.22 -3.46
C PRO A 182 -4.32 -8.76 -2.64
N ALA A 183 -3.33 -9.39 -3.28
CA ALA A 183 -2.13 -9.94 -2.63
C ALA A 183 -1.04 -8.89 -2.32
N SER A 184 -1.15 -7.66 -2.83
CA SER A 184 -0.20 -6.56 -2.60
C SER A 184 -0.79 -5.39 -1.81
N GLN A 185 -2.03 -5.51 -1.33
CA GLN A 185 -2.54 -4.60 -0.32
C GLN A 185 -1.87 -4.92 1.01
N ALA A 186 -1.30 -3.91 1.68
CA ALA A 186 -0.89 -4.07 3.05
C ALA A 186 -2.12 -4.51 3.85
N ILE A 187 -2.01 -5.61 4.59
CA ILE A 187 -3.04 -6.03 5.53
C ILE A 187 -3.34 -4.82 6.41
N ASP A 188 -4.62 -4.45 6.49
CA ASP A 188 -5.07 -3.31 7.30
C ASP A 188 -4.36 -3.35 8.67
N SER A 189 -3.79 -2.22 9.10
CA SER A 189 -3.00 -2.17 10.33
C SER A 189 -3.73 -2.68 11.57
N THR A 190 -5.07 -2.60 11.60
CA THR A 190 -5.93 -3.17 12.64
C THR A 190 -6.05 -4.67 12.53
N LEU A 191 -6.16 -5.22 11.31
CA LEU A 191 -6.15 -6.67 11.06
C LEU A 191 -4.75 -7.25 11.31
N ALA A 192 -3.68 -6.56 10.94
CA ALA A 192 -2.30 -6.96 11.22
C ALA A 192 -2.02 -6.96 12.74
N ALA A 193 -2.48 -5.94 13.47
CA ALA A 193 -2.41 -5.90 14.92
C ALA A 193 -3.26 -7.01 15.56
N THR A 194 -4.44 -7.31 15.00
CA THR A 194 -5.31 -8.41 15.46
C THR A 194 -4.67 -9.78 15.21
N ILE A 195 -4.04 -9.99 14.06
CA ILE A 195 -3.29 -11.22 13.74
C ILE A 195 -2.08 -11.36 14.69
N ALA A 196 -1.34 -10.29 14.94
CA ALA A 196 -0.20 -10.31 15.86
C ALA A 196 -0.64 -10.54 17.32
N ALA A 197 -1.74 -9.92 17.77
CA ALA A 197 -2.34 -10.17 19.07
C ALA A 197 -2.82 -11.63 19.19
N ASN A 198 -3.53 -12.15 18.19
CA ASN A 198 -4.02 -13.52 18.17
C ASN A 198 -2.88 -14.56 18.11
N ALA A 199 -1.80 -14.28 17.38
CA ALA A 199 -0.60 -15.13 17.37
C ALA A 199 0.07 -15.19 18.76
N ASN A 200 0.10 -14.07 19.49
CA ASN A 200 0.60 -14.02 20.86
C ASN A 200 -0.38 -14.64 21.88
N GLU A 201 -1.69 -14.58 21.63
CA GLU A 201 -2.71 -15.26 22.44
C GLU A 201 -2.66 -16.78 22.25
N ALA A 202 -2.43 -17.29 21.05
CA ALA A 202 -2.22 -18.73 20.82
C ALA A 202 -1.03 -19.28 21.64
N ALA A 203 0.01 -18.47 21.84
CA ALA A 203 1.15 -18.81 22.70
C ALA A 203 0.87 -18.66 24.21
N SER A 204 -0.12 -17.85 24.59
CA SER A 204 -0.47 -17.55 26.00
C SER A 204 -1.79 -18.20 26.46
N ASN A 205 -2.44 -18.98 25.59
CA ASN A 205 -3.79 -19.49 25.79
C ASN A 205 -3.88 -20.43 27.01
N ALA A 206 -4.82 -20.15 27.90
CA ALA A 206 -4.99 -20.89 29.16
C ALA A 206 -5.37 -22.36 28.94
N ASP A 207 -6.14 -22.68 27.89
CA ASP A 207 -6.59 -24.03 27.57
C ASP A 207 -5.42 -24.89 27.09
N LEU A 208 -4.60 -24.37 26.16
CA LEU A 208 -3.41 -25.07 25.69
C LEU A 208 -2.37 -25.25 26.81
N ARG A 209 -2.22 -24.28 27.71
CA ARG A 209 -1.33 -24.40 28.88
C ARG A 209 -1.81 -25.48 29.85
N ALA A 210 -3.11 -25.53 30.14
CA ALA A 210 -3.70 -26.55 30.99
C ALA A 210 -3.55 -27.94 30.37
N ALA A 211 -3.81 -28.08 29.07
CA ALA A 211 -3.66 -29.34 28.32
C ALA A 211 -2.20 -29.80 28.23
N ALA A 212 -1.26 -28.88 28.02
CA ALA A 212 0.18 -29.17 27.99
C ALA A 212 0.70 -29.65 29.35
N GLU A 213 0.28 -29.01 30.46
CA GLU A 213 0.66 -29.45 31.81
C GLU A 213 0.05 -30.82 32.14
N ALA A 214 -1.19 -31.09 31.73
CA ALA A 214 -1.82 -32.40 31.87
C ALA A 214 -1.04 -33.50 31.11
N ALA A 215 -0.60 -33.23 29.87
CA ALA A 215 0.19 -34.17 29.09
C ALA A 215 1.60 -34.40 29.66
N LYS A 216 2.23 -33.36 30.21
CA LYS A 216 3.51 -33.49 30.93
C LYS A 216 3.38 -34.41 32.15
N LEU A 217 2.31 -34.25 32.92
CA LEU A 217 2.02 -35.09 34.07
C LEU A 217 1.67 -36.53 33.67
N ALA A 218 0.92 -36.73 32.58
CA ALA A 218 0.64 -38.06 32.03
C ALA A 218 1.94 -38.77 31.57
N ASN A 219 2.87 -38.06 30.94
CA ASN A 219 4.19 -38.61 30.59
C ASN A 219 5.01 -38.98 31.84
N ALA A 220 4.99 -38.14 32.88
CA ALA A 220 5.65 -38.45 34.14
C ALA A 220 5.03 -39.70 34.80
N ALA A 221 3.72 -39.89 34.66
CA ALA A 221 3.00 -41.07 35.13
C ALA A 221 3.42 -42.35 34.38
N ILE A 222 3.58 -42.31 33.05
CA ILE A 222 4.12 -43.44 32.27
C ILE A 222 5.52 -43.81 32.75
N VAL A 223 6.41 -42.82 32.93
CA VAL A 223 7.78 -43.08 33.39
C VAL A 223 7.79 -43.73 34.77
N ALA A 224 6.94 -43.25 35.68
CA ALA A 224 6.83 -43.82 37.02
C ALA A 224 6.24 -45.25 36.99
N ALA A 225 5.20 -45.49 36.20
CA ALA A 225 4.59 -46.81 36.04
C ALA A 225 5.55 -47.82 35.39
N LYS A 226 6.36 -47.40 34.41
CA LYS A 226 7.39 -48.24 33.81
C LYS A 226 8.44 -48.69 34.82
N LYS A 227 8.91 -47.76 35.67
CA LYS A 227 9.86 -48.10 36.76
C LYS A 227 9.25 -49.07 37.77
N ALA A 228 7.97 -48.92 38.10
CA ALA A 228 7.26 -49.88 38.96
C ALA A 228 7.12 -51.26 38.28
N ALA A 229 6.92 -51.31 36.96
CA ALA A 229 6.87 -52.56 36.20
C ALA A 229 8.23 -53.29 36.11
N GLU A 230 9.34 -52.55 36.07
CA GLU A 230 10.70 -53.11 36.11
C GLU A 230 11.07 -53.69 37.48
N SER A 231 10.36 -53.30 38.55
CA SER A 231 10.57 -53.78 39.92
C SER A 231 9.22 -54.03 40.64
N PRO A 232 8.47 -55.08 40.22
CA PRO A 232 7.06 -55.25 40.54
C PRO A 232 6.75 -55.59 42.00
N THR A 233 7.76 -55.89 42.82
CA THR A 233 7.61 -56.12 44.27
C THR A 233 8.00 -54.90 45.11
N ASP A 234 8.54 -53.83 44.49
CA ASP A 234 8.93 -52.60 45.17
C ASP A 234 7.70 -51.70 45.40
N MET A 235 7.23 -51.71 46.65
CA MET A 235 6.07 -50.92 47.07
C MET A 235 6.32 -49.40 47.02
N ALA A 236 7.56 -48.94 47.19
CA ALA A 236 7.85 -47.51 47.14
C ALA A 236 7.70 -46.99 45.71
N LEU A 237 8.18 -47.75 44.72
CA LEU A 237 7.99 -47.44 43.30
C LEU A 237 6.52 -47.53 42.89
N ALA A 238 5.78 -48.55 43.34
CA ALA A 238 4.36 -48.67 43.07
C ALA A 238 3.54 -47.49 43.63
N LYS A 239 3.81 -47.05 44.87
CA LYS A 239 3.16 -45.87 45.45
C LYS A 239 3.54 -44.57 44.74
N SER A 240 4.80 -44.45 44.30
CA SER A 240 5.23 -43.30 43.50
C SER A 240 4.54 -43.25 42.13
N ALA A 241 4.36 -44.40 41.47
CA ALA A 241 3.64 -44.51 40.21
C ALA A 241 2.16 -44.16 40.38
N SER A 242 1.53 -44.71 41.43
CA SER A 242 0.13 -44.41 41.76
C SER A 242 -0.10 -42.93 42.09
N ALA A 243 0.82 -42.30 42.83
CA ALA A 243 0.75 -40.86 43.09
C ALA A 243 0.93 -40.02 41.82
N ALA A 244 1.75 -40.48 40.85
CA ALA A 244 1.92 -39.82 39.57
C ALA A 244 0.67 -39.94 38.68
N ASN A 245 0.05 -41.13 38.63
CA ASN A 245 -1.23 -41.36 37.96
C ASN A 245 -2.34 -40.47 38.54
N ALA A 246 -2.48 -40.39 39.88
CA ALA A 246 -3.46 -39.52 40.54
C ALA A 246 -3.27 -38.04 40.19
N LYS A 247 -2.02 -37.55 40.13
CA LYS A 247 -1.71 -36.16 39.71
C LYS A 247 -2.05 -35.91 38.25
N ALA A 248 -1.74 -36.86 37.36
CA ALA A 248 -2.10 -36.77 35.95
C ALA A 248 -3.62 -36.75 35.75
N ALA A 249 -4.36 -37.62 36.46
CA ALA A 249 -5.82 -37.66 36.45
C ALA A 249 -6.45 -36.32 36.88
N ALA A 250 -5.94 -35.72 37.97
CA ALA A 250 -6.42 -34.41 38.44
C ALA A 250 -6.15 -33.29 37.41
N ALA A 251 -4.97 -33.28 36.78
CA ALA A 251 -4.62 -32.29 35.76
C ALA A 251 -5.45 -32.46 34.47
N ILE A 252 -5.74 -33.70 34.06
CA ILE A 252 -6.62 -33.99 32.92
C ILE A 252 -8.05 -33.53 33.22
N ALA A 253 -8.57 -33.75 34.43
CA ALA A 253 -9.89 -33.28 34.82
C ALA A 253 -9.98 -31.74 34.81
N LEU A 254 -8.95 -31.06 35.34
CA LEU A 254 -8.88 -29.59 35.31
C LEU A 254 -8.81 -29.04 33.88
N SER A 255 -7.92 -29.59 33.05
CA SER A 255 -7.78 -29.16 31.65
C SER A 255 -9.04 -29.43 30.84
N SER A 256 -9.73 -30.54 31.08
CA SER A 256 -11.04 -30.82 30.46
C SER A 256 -12.09 -29.78 30.84
N GLY A 257 -12.16 -29.37 32.11
CA GLY A 257 -13.07 -28.29 32.53
C GLY A 257 -12.76 -26.94 31.87
N VAL A 258 -11.47 -26.62 31.68
CA VAL A 258 -11.02 -25.42 30.96
C VAL A 258 -11.38 -25.50 29.47
N THR A 259 -11.10 -26.63 28.80
CA THR A 259 -11.48 -26.89 27.41
C THR A 259 -12.99 -26.74 27.20
N GLN A 260 -13.81 -27.28 28.11
CA GLN A 260 -15.26 -27.17 28.05
C GLN A 260 -15.74 -25.71 28.14
N LEU A 261 -15.18 -24.93 29.08
CA LEU A 261 -15.53 -23.52 29.23
C LEU A 261 -15.21 -22.73 27.96
N ALA A 262 -14.06 -23.00 27.34
CA ALA A 262 -13.67 -22.40 26.08
C ALA A 262 -14.56 -22.83 24.91
N THR A 263 -14.96 -24.11 24.84
CA THR A 263 -15.92 -24.58 23.83
C THR A 263 -17.28 -23.92 23.98
N VAL A 264 -17.79 -23.76 25.20
CA VAL A 264 -19.06 -23.07 25.46
C VAL A 264 -18.97 -21.59 25.08
N ALA A 265 -17.86 -20.92 25.42
CA ALA A 265 -17.61 -19.54 25.01
C ALA A 265 -17.54 -19.40 23.47
N ASN A 266 -16.91 -20.36 22.79
CA ASN A 266 -16.82 -20.41 21.33
C ASN A 266 -18.17 -20.73 20.66
N LYS A 267 -19.03 -21.56 21.28
CA LYS A 267 -20.38 -21.85 20.78
C LYS A 267 -21.29 -20.61 20.77
N ALA A 268 -21.05 -19.64 21.64
CA ALA A 268 -21.77 -18.36 21.60
C ALA A 268 -21.45 -17.54 20.33
N LYS A 269 -20.46 -17.96 19.53
CA LYS A 269 -19.97 -17.29 18.32
C LYS A 269 -20.43 -18.03 17.06
N THR A 270 -20.70 -17.28 15.98
CA THR A 270 -21.45 -17.75 14.79
C THR A 270 -20.80 -18.87 13.98
N LEU A 271 -19.47 -19.08 14.07
CA LEU A 271 -18.77 -20.06 13.21
C LEU A 271 -18.61 -21.46 13.80
N VAL A 272 -19.10 -21.72 15.02
CA VAL A 272 -18.90 -23.02 15.69
C VAL A 272 -20.17 -23.87 15.63
N SER A 273 -20.06 -25.07 15.04
CA SER A 273 -21.21 -25.97 14.87
C SER A 273 -21.58 -26.71 16.16
N GLN A 274 -22.86 -27.09 16.28
CA GLN A 274 -23.32 -27.94 17.38
C GLN A 274 -22.56 -29.29 17.40
N ALA A 275 -22.25 -29.85 16.23
CA ALA A 275 -21.48 -31.09 16.09
C ALA A 275 -20.06 -31.00 16.68
N PHE A 276 -19.40 -29.84 16.56
CA PHE A 276 -18.11 -29.59 17.23
C PHE A 276 -18.25 -29.62 18.75
N THR A 277 -19.29 -28.96 19.28
CA THR A 277 -19.57 -28.91 20.72
C THR A 277 -19.85 -30.31 21.28
N ASP A 278 -20.65 -31.11 20.58
CA ASP A 278 -21.02 -32.46 21.02
C ASP A 278 -19.80 -33.39 21.03
N THR A 279 -18.88 -33.23 20.08
CA THR A 279 -17.63 -34.00 20.01
C THR A 279 -16.71 -33.69 21.19
N VAL A 280 -16.55 -32.41 21.53
CA VAL A 280 -15.72 -32.01 22.68
C VAL A 280 -16.36 -32.44 24.00
N ALA A 281 -17.67 -32.23 24.17
CA ALA A 281 -18.40 -32.63 25.37
C ALA A 281 -18.35 -34.16 25.62
N ALA A 282 -18.46 -34.97 24.56
CA ALA A 282 -18.31 -36.42 24.66
C ALA A 282 -16.88 -36.84 25.05
N GLY A 283 -15.86 -36.19 24.48
CA GLY A 283 -14.45 -36.40 24.82
C GLY A 283 -14.13 -36.02 26.27
N ASP A 284 -14.68 -34.92 26.75
CA ASP A 284 -14.54 -34.47 28.15
C ASP A 284 -15.19 -35.44 29.14
N ALA A 285 -16.41 -35.89 28.85
CA ALA A 285 -17.08 -36.90 29.66
C ALA A 285 -16.26 -38.21 29.74
N ALA A 286 -15.65 -38.63 28.63
CA ALA A 286 -14.76 -39.79 28.59
C ALA A 286 -13.47 -39.57 29.39
N ASN A 287 -12.86 -38.39 29.29
CA ASN A 287 -11.66 -38.01 30.06
C ASN A 287 -11.94 -37.96 31.56
N GLN A 288 -13.08 -37.40 31.97
CA GLN A 288 -13.48 -37.31 33.36
C GLN A 288 -13.81 -38.68 33.96
N SER A 289 -14.47 -39.55 33.18
CA SER A 289 -14.71 -40.95 33.54
C SER A 289 -13.39 -41.73 33.71
N THR A 290 -12.43 -41.53 32.79
CA THR A 290 -11.10 -42.12 32.88
C THR A 290 -10.37 -41.63 34.13
N ALA A 291 -10.34 -40.32 34.39
CA ALA A 291 -9.68 -39.76 35.58
C ALA A 291 -10.27 -40.29 36.91
N LEU A 292 -11.60 -40.42 36.99
CA LEU A 292 -12.28 -40.95 38.17
C LEU A 292 -11.97 -42.44 38.40
N SER A 293 -12.02 -43.25 37.35
CA SER A 293 -11.71 -44.69 37.43
C SER A 293 -10.24 -44.97 37.77
N VAL A 294 -9.32 -44.16 37.25
CA VAL A 294 -7.89 -44.18 37.60
C VAL A 294 -7.69 -43.84 39.08
N SER A 295 -8.27 -42.73 39.55
CA SER A 295 -8.15 -42.30 40.95
C SER A 295 -8.67 -43.35 41.93
N ALA A 296 -9.77 -44.03 41.59
CA ALA A 296 -10.29 -45.14 42.38
C ALA A 296 -9.35 -46.35 42.42
N THR A 297 -8.72 -46.70 41.29
CA THR A 297 -7.75 -47.80 41.20
C THR A 297 -6.48 -47.50 41.99
N ASP A 298 -5.99 -46.26 41.92
CA ASP A 298 -4.80 -45.80 42.63
C ASP A 298 -4.98 -45.72 44.14
N ALA A 299 -6.15 -45.29 44.61
CA ALA A 299 -6.48 -45.29 46.03
C ALA A 299 -6.39 -46.70 46.64
N VAL A 300 -6.80 -47.74 45.88
CA VAL A 300 -6.67 -49.14 46.31
C VAL A 300 -5.21 -49.55 46.42
N ILE A 301 -4.35 -49.15 45.49
CA ILE A 301 -2.91 -49.49 45.50
C ILE A 301 -2.19 -48.80 46.67
N GLN A 302 -2.51 -47.53 46.94
CA GLN A 302 -1.92 -46.81 48.07
C GLN A 302 -2.28 -47.41 49.44
N ALA A 303 -3.45 -48.03 49.56
CA ALA A 303 -3.91 -48.69 50.77
C ALA A 303 -3.24 -50.06 51.04
N ARG A 304 -2.50 -50.63 50.07
CA ARG A 304 -1.88 -51.96 50.20
C ARG A 304 -0.51 -51.90 50.87
N GLY A 305 -0.17 -53.00 51.55
CA GLY A 305 1.14 -53.22 52.18
C GLY A 305 2.16 -53.92 51.28
N THR A 306 1.72 -54.67 50.26
CA THR A 306 2.57 -55.38 49.29
C THR A 306 2.05 -55.24 47.84
N THR A 307 2.95 -55.29 46.88
CA THR A 307 2.67 -55.15 45.44
C THR A 307 3.22 -56.34 44.65
N ASP A 308 2.70 -56.54 43.45
CA ASP A 308 2.99 -57.68 42.58
C ASP A 308 2.96 -57.28 41.09
N THR A 309 3.33 -58.22 40.22
CA THR A 309 3.38 -58.00 38.77
C THR A 309 2.04 -57.62 38.15
N ALA A 310 0.92 -58.09 38.71
CA ALA A 310 -0.41 -57.74 38.20
C ALA A 310 -0.76 -56.28 38.53
N GLN A 311 -0.41 -55.81 39.73
CA GLN A 311 -0.59 -54.41 40.14
C GLN A 311 0.36 -53.47 39.40
N ALA A 312 1.61 -53.88 39.15
CA ALA A 312 2.53 -53.09 38.34
C ALA A 312 2.04 -52.96 36.88
N SER A 313 1.44 -54.04 36.35
CA SER A 313 0.80 -54.02 35.02
C SER A 313 -0.45 -53.13 35.00
N SER A 314 -1.27 -53.14 36.05
CA SER A 314 -2.45 -52.27 36.12
C SER A 314 -2.04 -50.80 36.14
N LEU A 315 -1.05 -50.39 36.95
CA LEU A 315 -0.51 -49.02 36.96
C LEU A 315 -0.05 -48.55 35.57
N MET A 316 0.55 -49.44 34.78
CA MET A 316 0.99 -49.13 33.41
C MET A 316 -0.17 -48.98 32.43
N ILE A 317 -1.21 -49.82 32.56
CA ILE A 317 -2.46 -49.66 31.78
C ILE A 317 -3.10 -48.30 32.11
N THR A 318 -3.20 -47.98 33.39
CA THR A 318 -3.76 -46.72 33.90
C THR A 318 -2.98 -45.51 33.36
N ALA A 319 -1.64 -45.55 33.39
CA ALA A 319 -0.80 -44.48 32.85
C ALA A 319 -0.97 -44.29 31.34
N ASN A 320 -1.10 -45.38 30.58
CA ASN A 320 -1.34 -45.32 29.13
C ASN A 320 -2.72 -44.74 28.80
N GLN A 321 -3.76 -45.09 29.56
CA GLN A 321 -5.10 -44.52 29.41
C GLN A 321 -5.11 -43.01 29.67
N LEU A 322 -4.40 -42.54 30.71
CA LEU A 322 -4.24 -41.11 30.99
C LEU A 322 -3.49 -40.39 29.87
N ALA A 323 -2.49 -41.02 29.24
CA ALA A 323 -1.77 -40.41 28.13
C ALA A 323 -2.66 -40.25 26.88
N GLU A 324 -3.51 -41.22 26.56
CA GLU A 324 -4.50 -41.09 25.47
C GLU A 324 -5.55 -40.02 25.77
N ALA A 325 -6.02 -39.92 27.02
CA ALA A 325 -6.91 -38.86 27.47
C ALA A 325 -6.25 -37.47 27.31
N ALA A 326 -4.98 -37.34 27.67
CA ALA A 326 -4.23 -36.09 27.52
C ALA A 326 -4.05 -35.69 26.04
N LYS A 327 -3.78 -36.64 25.14
CA LYS A 327 -3.72 -36.39 23.68
C LYS A 327 -5.05 -35.88 23.14
N THR A 328 -6.14 -36.54 23.53
CA THR A 328 -7.50 -36.15 23.13
C THR A 328 -7.81 -34.73 23.60
N ASN A 329 -7.42 -34.38 24.82
CA ASN A 329 -7.61 -33.04 25.36
C ASN A 329 -6.77 -31.96 24.66
N ILE A 330 -5.50 -32.26 24.32
CA ILE A 330 -4.67 -31.34 23.51
C ILE A 330 -5.32 -31.07 22.15
N ASN A 331 -5.85 -32.10 21.49
CA ASN A 331 -6.52 -31.95 20.21
C ASN A 331 -7.79 -31.08 20.33
N ALA A 332 -8.58 -31.28 21.38
CA ALA A 332 -9.78 -30.47 21.65
C ALA A 332 -9.42 -29.00 21.96
N ALA A 333 -8.44 -28.75 22.82
CA ALA A 333 -7.95 -27.42 23.15
C ALA A 333 -7.42 -26.70 21.89
N SER A 334 -6.64 -27.39 21.05
CA SER A 334 -6.11 -26.81 19.80
C SER A 334 -7.21 -26.40 18.83
N GLN A 335 -8.28 -27.19 18.72
CA GLN A 335 -9.41 -26.83 17.88
C GLN A 335 -10.21 -25.64 18.45
N ASN A 336 -10.35 -25.54 19.77
CA ASN A 336 -10.95 -24.36 20.41
C ASN A 336 -10.14 -23.08 20.15
N VAL A 337 -8.81 -23.14 20.24
CA VAL A 337 -7.95 -21.99 19.92
C VAL A 337 -8.11 -21.58 18.46
N TYR A 338 -8.13 -22.55 17.54
CA TYR A 338 -8.37 -22.28 16.14
C TYR A 338 -9.74 -21.60 15.90
N ALA A 339 -10.81 -22.12 16.52
CA ALA A 339 -12.14 -21.55 16.41
C ALA A 339 -12.21 -20.11 16.96
N ASP A 340 -11.60 -19.85 18.12
CA ASP A 340 -11.54 -18.52 18.71
C ASP A 340 -10.77 -17.53 17.83
N MET A 341 -9.62 -17.95 17.28
CA MET A 341 -8.83 -17.13 16.36
C MET A 341 -9.61 -16.79 15.08
N MET A 342 -10.30 -17.77 14.51
CA MET A 342 -11.11 -17.55 13.30
C MET A 342 -12.25 -16.58 13.55
N ASN A 343 -12.98 -16.73 14.65
CA ASN A 343 -14.05 -15.81 15.04
C ASN A 343 -13.53 -14.36 15.20
N LYS A 344 -12.39 -14.18 15.88
CA LYS A 344 -11.76 -12.86 16.05
C LYS A 344 -11.30 -12.25 14.73
N LEU A 345 -10.84 -13.07 13.78
CA LEU A 345 -10.42 -12.60 12.44
C LEU A 345 -11.60 -12.17 11.57
N THR A 346 -12.72 -12.87 11.64
CA THR A 346 -13.90 -12.61 10.79
C THR A 346 -14.81 -11.51 11.34
N GLY A 347 -14.52 -11.01 12.56
CA GLY A 347 -15.45 -10.20 13.34
C GLY A 347 -16.60 -11.08 13.85
N ASP A 348 -16.92 -10.99 15.13
CA ASP A 348 -17.96 -11.81 15.80
C ASP A 348 -19.40 -11.59 15.26
N ALA A 349 -19.58 -10.88 14.15
CA ALA A 349 -20.83 -10.78 13.42
C ALA A 349 -20.54 -10.68 11.91
N ILE A 350 -20.48 -11.82 11.23
CA ILE A 350 -20.98 -11.84 9.86
C ILE A 350 -22.48 -11.56 10.00
N ASP A 351 -22.85 -10.30 9.83
CA ASP A 351 -24.24 -9.86 9.76
C ASP A 351 -24.92 -10.76 8.72
N LEU A 352 -25.83 -11.65 9.16
CA LEU A 352 -26.53 -12.52 8.22
C LEU A 352 -27.18 -11.61 7.15
N PRO A 353 -27.14 -12.01 5.86
CA PRO A 353 -27.82 -11.25 4.82
C PRO A 353 -29.26 -11.00 5.25
N ALA A 354 -29.75 -9.77 5.03
CA ALA A 354 -31.05 -9.29 5.53
C ALA A 354 -32.24 -10.21 5.18
N SER A 355 -32.08 -11.12 4.22
CA SER A 355 -33.02 -12.19 3.88
C SER A 355 -33.26 -13.23 4.98
N ALA A 356 -32.46 -13.27 6.06
CA ALA A 356 -32.62 -14.20 7.19
C ALA A 356 -33.19 -13.54 8.47
N LYS A 357 -33.47 -12.23 8.46
CA LYS A 357 -34.07 -11.51 9.59
C LYS A 357 -35.57 -11.33 9.34
N ASN A 358 -36.40 -11.61 10.34
CA ASN A 358 -37.82 -11.24 10.30
C ASN A 358 -37.96 -9.71 10.35
N ALA A 359 -39.11 -9.17 9.93
CA ALA A 359 -39.35 -7.72 9.84
C ALA A 359 -39.25 -6.97 11.18
N ASP A 360 -39.18 -7.69 12.30
CA ASP A 360 -38.99 -7.17 13.66
C ASP A 360 -37.55 -7.30 14.19
N GLY A 361 -36.62 -7.78 13.35
CA GLY A 361 -35.22 -7.96 13.71
C GLY A 361 -34.91 -9.19 14.58
N THR A 362 -35.88 -10.08 14.80
CA THR A 362 -35.65 -11.34 15.52
C THR A 362 -35.26 -12.48 14.58
N LEU A 363 -34.48 -13.42 15.12
CA LEU A 363 -33.97 -14.59 14.40
C LEU A 363 -35.12 -15.56 14.06
N SER A 364 -35.25 -15.91 12.78
CA SER A 364 -36.07 -17.05 12.37
C SER A 364 -35.37 -18.33 12.80
N VAL A 365 -35.89 -19.00 13.84
CA VAL A 365 -35.42 -20.33 14.23
C VAL A 365 -36.08 -21.34 13.28
N SER A 366 -35.27 -21.97 12.45
CA SER A 366 -35.53 -23.27 11.84
C SER A 366 -34.30 -24.14 12.02
#